data_AF-A0A1F6K416-F1
#
_entry.id   AF-A0A1F6K416-F1
#
_cell.length_a   1.000
_cell.length_b   1.000
_cell.length_c   1.000
_cell.angle_alpha   90.00
_cell.angle_beta   90.00
_cell.angle_gamma   90.00
#
_symmetry.space_group_name_H-M   'P 1'
#
loop_
_entity.id
_entity.type
_entity.pdbx_description
1 polymer ?
#
loop_
_entity_poly.entity_id
_entity_poly.type
_entity_poly.pdbx_seq_one_letter_code
_entity_poly.pdbx_strand_id
1 'polypeptide(L)'
;MNQTVTVPVKTINDIFSRLDELTKTVKKISARLFEKEPSYGSDEWWEWSDKEALREIKAGKGIKIHNKKELNAFFNNLKTA
;
A
#
# COMPACT_ATOMS: atom_id res chain seq x y z
N MET A 1 -34.18 4.59 -35.81
CA MET A 1 -33.55 5.89 -36.08
C MET A 1 -32.12 5.81 -35.57
N ASN A 2 -31.11 5.81 -36.45
CA ASN A 2 -29.71 5.88 -36.02
C ASN A 2 -29.31 7.35 -36.02
N GLN A 3 -29.17 7.94 -34.83
CA GLN A 3 -28.55 9.25 -34.69
C GLN A 3 -27.03 9.09 -34.72
N THR A 4 -26.42 9.46 -35.83
CA THR A 4 -24.96 9.59 -35.92
C THR A 4 -24.57 10.89 -35.22
N VAL A 5 -24.04 10.77 -34.00
CA VAL A 5 -23.52 11.93 -33.26
C VAL A 5 -22.11 12.24 -33.78
N THR A 6 -21.96 13.35 -34.51
CA THR A 6 -20.66 13.82 -34.95
C THR A 6 -19.95 14.50 -33.78
N VAL A 7 -18.98 13.81 -33.19
CA VAL A 7 -18.18 14.34 -32.09
C VAL A 7 -16.92 15.01 -32.64
N PRO A 8 -16.56 16.22 -32.19
CA PRO A 8 -15.29 16.85 -32.58
C PRO A 8 -14.09 15.98 -32.18
N VAL A 9 -13.12 15.83 -33.09
CA VAL A 9 -11.89 15.05 -32.85
C VAL A 9 -11.15 15.50 -31.59
N LYS A 10 -11.19 16.81 -31.29
CA LYS A 10 -10.61 17.37 -30.06
C LYS A 10 -11.23 16.74 -28.81
N THR A 11 -12.55 16.60 -28.76
CA THR A 11 -13.27 15.99 -27.64
C THR A 11 -12.89 14.52 -27.46
N ILE A 12 -12.68 13.79 -28.57
CA ILE A 12 -12.20 12.40 -28.53
C ILE A 12 -10.78 12.33 -27.93
N ASN A 13 -9.89 13.22 -28.35
CA ASN A 13 -8.51 13.27 -27.82
C ASN A 13 -8.46 13.67 -26.33
N ASP A 14 -9.33 14.58 -25.90
CA ASP A 14 -9.45 14.97 -24.50
C ASP A 14 -9.95 13.81 -23.64
N ILE A 15 -10.90 13.02 -24.16
CA ILE A 15 -11.37 11.79 -23.49
C ILE A 15 -10.23 10.78 -23.36
N PHE A 16 -9.48 10.53 -24.43
CA PHE A 16 -8.35 9.58 -24.37
C PHE A 16 -7.27 10.02 -23.40
N SER A 17 -6.94 11.31 -23.36
CA SER A 17 -5.96 11.86 -22.41
C SER A 17 -6.41 11.64 -20.97
N ARG A 18 -7.69 11.91 -20.66
CA ARG A 18 -8.26 11.67 -19.33
C ARG A 18 -8.29 10.19 -18.95
N LEU A 19 -8.57 9.30 -19.90
CA LEU A 19 -8.56 7.85 -19.67
C LEU A 19 -7.13 7.33 -19.39
N ASP A 20 -6.12 7.88 -20.07
CA ASP A 20 -4.72 7.52 -19.81
C ASP A 20 -4.26 8.02 -18.43
N GLU A 21 -4.59 9.25 -18.06
CA GLU A 21 -4.32 9.79 -16.72
C GLU A 21 -5.01 8.98 -15.61
N LEU A 22 -6.27 8.60 -15.83
CA LEU A 22 -7.01 7.76 -14.90
C LEU A 22 -6.35 6.38 -14.77
N THR A 23 -5.94 5.78 -15.88
CA THR A 23 -5.25 4.48 -15.90
C THR A 23 -3.93 4.54 -15.13
N LYS A 24 -3.12 5.59 -15.34
CA LYS A 24 -1.88 5.81 -14.59
C LYS A 24 -2.13 5.98 -13.10
N THR A 25 -3.18 6.73 -12.75
CA THR A 25 -3.56 6.96 -11.35
C THR A 25 -4.02 5.68 -10.68
N VAL A 26 -4.87 4.89 -11.34
CA VAL A 26 -5.33 3.58 -10.86
C VAL A 26 -4.16 2.64 -10.68
N LYS A 27 -3.22 2.55 -11.63
CA LYS A 27 -2.00 1.72 -11.50
C LYS A 27 -1.14 2.12 -10.29
N LYS A 28 -1.00 3.42 -10.05
CA LYS A 28 -0.22 3.93 -8.91
C LYS A 28 -0.91 3.64 -7.57
N ILE A 29 -2.23 3.76 -7.53
CA ILE A 29 -3.04 3.43 -6.35
C ILE A 29 -3.02 1.93 -6.10
N SER A 30 -3.19 1.10 -7.14
CA SER A 30 -3.15 -0.36 -7.01
C SER A 30 -1.76 -0.83 -6.60
N ALA A 31 -0.68 -0.28 -7.15
CA ALA A 31 0.68 -0.63 -6.72
C ALA A 31 0.93 -0.30 -5.24
N ARG A 32 0.29 0.74 -4.69
CA ARG A 32 0.41 1.11 -3.27
C ARG A 32 -0.53 0.32 -2.35
N LEU A 33 -1.72 -0.03 -2.82
CA LEU A 33 -2.71 -0.79 -2.04
C LEU A 33 -2.47 -2.29 -2.08
N PHE A 34 -1.79 -2.78 -3.12
CA PHE A 34 -1.46 -4.18 -3.34
C PHE A 34 0.05 -4.40 -3.39
N GLU A 35 0.83 -3.74 -2.51
CA GLU A 35 2.04 -4.40 -2.00
C GLU A 35 1.57 -5.68 -1.30
N LYS A 36 1.38 -6.71 -2.12
CA LYS A 36 0.79 -7.98 -1.73
C LYS A 36 1.80 -8.60 -0.77
N GLU A 37 1.40 -8.78 0.49
CA GLU A 37 2.21 -9.48 1.47
C GLU A 37 2.71 -10.79 0.82
N PRO A 38 4.04 -10.96 0.66
CA PRO A 38 4.58 -12.16 0.05
C PRO A 38 4.27 -13.40 0.91
N SER A 39 4.58 -14.59 0.41
CA SER A 39 4.32 -15.81 1.21
C SER A 39 5.17 -15.79 2.49
N TYR A 40 4.51 -15.90 3.65
CA TYR A 40 5.19 -15.91 4.95
C TYR A 40 6.39 -16.87 4.95
N GLY A 41 7.54 -16.36 5.42
CA GLY A 41 8.79 -17.12 5.51
C GLY A 41 9.62 -17.21 4.22
N SER A 42 9.17 -16.63 3.10
CA SER A 42 10.04 -16.44 1.92
C SER A 42 11.01 -15.29 2.13
N ASP A 43 12.11 -15.27 1.38
CA ASP A 43 13.07 -14.17 1.43
C ASP A 43 12.40 -12.83 1.08
N GLU A 44 11.46 -12.83 0.12
CA GLU A 44 10.71 -11.63 -0.22
C GLU A 44 9.80 -11.16 0.91
N TRP A 45 9.23 -12.08 1.71
CA TRP A 45 8.41 -11.72 2.86
C TRP A 45 9.23 -11.06 3.96
N TRP A 46 10.45 -11.55 4.23
CA TRP A 46 11.35 -10.91 5.19
C TRP A 46 11.73 -9.49 4.76
N GLU A 47 12.07 -9.30 3.48
CA GLU A 47 12.35 -7.96 2.93
C GLU A 47 11.15 -7.02 2.99
N TRP A 48 9.94 -7.53 2.72
CA TRP A 48 8.71 -6.76 2.83
C TRP A 48 8.40 -6.40 4.30
N SER A 49 8.53 -7.36 5.21
CA SER A 49 8.30 -7.18 6.66
C SER A 49 9.23 -6.12 7.25
N ASP A 50 10.52 -6.14 6.88
CA ASP A 50 11.48 -5.13 7.35
C ASP A 50 11.12 -3.71 6.87
N LYS A 51 10.71 -3.57 5.60
CA LYS A 51 10.27 -2.29 5.05
C LYS A 51 9.03 -1.78 5.77
N GLU A 52 8.08 -2.67 6.05
CA GLU A 52 6.84 -2.34 6.74
C GLU A 52 7.10 -1.95 8.21
N ALA A 53 7.93 -2.71 8.93
CA ALA A 53 8.35 -2.38 10.29
C ALA A 53 9.02 -1.00 10.37
N LEU A 54 9.90 -0.66 9.42
CA LEU A 54 10.51 0.67 9.34
C LEU A 54 9.48 1.78 9.09
N ARG A 55 8.46 1.51 8.27
CA ARG A 55 7.36 2.44 7.99
C ARG A 55 6.55 2.71 9.26
N GLU A 56 6.23 1.67 10.03
CA GLU A 56 5.48 1.79 11.29
C GLU A 56 6.28 2.54 12.35
N ILE A 57 7.57 2.23 12.51
CA ILE A 57 8.48 2.97 13.40
C ILE A 57 8.51 4.46 13.05
N LYS A 58 8.64 4.80 11.76
CA LYS A 58 8.61 6.21 11.29
C LYS A 58 7.27 6.88 11.56
N ALA A 59 6.17 6.14 11.46
CA ALA A 59 4.83 6.63 11.81
C ALA A 59 4.59 6.74 13.32
N GLY A 60 5.59 6.41 14.16
CA GLY A 60 5.47 6.39 15.61
C GLY A 60 4.62 5.25 16.15
N LYS A 61 4.27 4.28 15.30
CA LYS A 61 3.53 3.06 15.64
C LYS A 61 4.55 2.01 16.06
N GLY A 62 4.83 1.95 17.35
CA GLY A 62 5.76 0.98 17.91
C GLY A 62 5.82 1.11 19.43
N ILE A 63 6.09 0.00 20.11
CA ILE A 63 6.26 0.00 21.56
C ILE A 63 7.73 0.29 21.85
N LYS A 64 8.00 1.41 22.52
CA LYS A 64 9.35 1.74 22.99
C LYS A 64 9.58 1.03 24.32
N ILE A 65 10.63 0.22 24.36
CA ILE A 65 11.05 -0.51 25.55
C ILE A 65 12.42 0.04 25.94
N HIS A 66 12.52 0.64 27.13
CA HIS A 66 13.71 1.38 27.53
C HIS A 66 14.63 0.58 28.46
N ASN A 67 14.11 -0.48 29.06
CA ASN A 67 14.84 -1.27 30.04
C ASN A 67 14.39 -2.73 30.08
N LYS A 68 15.20 -3.56 30.73
CA LYS A 68 14.97 -5.01 30.87
C LYS A 68 13.66 -5.32 31.59
N LYS A 69 13.21 -4.47 32.52
CA LYS A 69 11.96 -4.69 33.28
C LYS A 69 10.74 -4.51 32.38
N GLU A 70 10.73 -3.46 31.56
CA GLU A 70 9.69 -3.21 30.54
C GLU A 70 9.65 -4.35 29.51
N LEU A 71 10.82 -4.82 29.07
CA LEU A 71 10.91 -5.94 28.14
C LEU A 71 10.29 -7.22 28.72
N ASN A 72 10.63 -7.54 29.97
CA ASN A 72 10.08 -8.71 30.65
C ASN A 72 8.56 -8.59 30.86
N ALA A 73 8.07 -7.39 31.20
CA ALA A 73 6.63 -7.14 31.34
C ALA A 73 5.90 -7.32 30.01
N PHE A 74 6.46 -6.82 28.91
CA PHE A 74 5.93 -7.02 27.56
C PHE A 74 5.80 -8.51 27.21
N PHE A 75 6.87 -9.29 27.36
CA PHE A 75 6.83 -10.73 27.08
C PHE A 75 5.89 -11.51 27.99
N ASN A 76 5.78 -11.12 29.27
CA ASN A 76 4.85 -11.77 30.19
C ASN A 76 3.40 -11.52 29.78
N ASN A 77 3.06 -10.31 29.31
CA ASN A 77 1.72 -10.02 28.79
C ASN A 77 1.37 -10.88 27.57
N LEU A 78 2.36 -11.15 26.68
CA LEU A 78 2.16 -12.00 25.50
C LEU A 78 1.91 -13.49 25.82
N LYS A 79 2.34 -13.99 26.98
CA LYS A 79 2.11 -15.39 27.39
C LYS A 79 0.68 -15.68 27.83
N THR A 80 -0.09 -14.63 28.11
CA THR A 80 -1.47 -14.71 28.63
C THR A 80 -2.53 -14.45 27.55
N ALA A 81 -2.11 -14.20 26.30
CA ALA A 81 -2.97 -13.92 25.15
C ALA A 81 -3.15 -15.17 24.26
#